data_AF-A0A815IZN6-F1
#
_entry.id   AF-A0A815IZN6-F1
#
_cell.length_a   1.000
_cell.length_b   1.000
_cell.length_c   1.000
_cell.angle_alpha   90.00
_cell.angle_beta   90.00
_cell.angle_gamma   90.00
#
_symmetry.space_group_name_H-M   'P 1'
#
loop_
_entity.id
_entity.type
_entity.pdbx_description
1 polymer ?
#
loop_
_entity_poly.entity_id
_entity_poly.type
_entity_poly.pdbx_seq_one_letter_code
_entity_poly.pdbx_strand_id
1 'polypeptide(L)'
;MARAQAFDWAYDAFTMQQRQELMNDFQYAASIFTSYSDDHSRNPNDKASNWIGIVKSDDHSRNPNDKASNWVGIVKSGELIQHLTLYGEEGYPDDQAERRILFLLNELKLHLDHSYGPSGYMQEGLSYLAYTLPILGPAVYLTKYMGICTFDEAWSRPDWHNLALHIISLRKRRNSLQFGVSDSTYSYNGFMPFIFNSTNDINIKAALKWLYDRTMGMNSSSPAYDGKDKSAALLYYPYEIAVQHPSIACPRSTSMISDNIDGFYAFRNRYQDQNDVLIALMNRNRRHGGWNANETFALSIISHDTTWARMPGKEFKKYNLTRKFSTPLIDGWPREPPKRKKLGYTKVIRSFNGQGGGYVSIDSSVNLNITLAQRDILVDMITRGNIDTIIAIHDQFINTLSHFWHWQLSPDPSETNITLGNENNLSTFIIRGRNESWLKGWLYNYQNATYNNTAEVLRVIKYGSSANFKIAMALGMGIEPVANRTATGIIIDDACIDFDALFLGLQCLTTTVITSTAVPDIKTPLIVIISVASALIGLVVLIIIVILIRKRINRNNRVSSMLKMKTNVN
;
A
#
# COMPACT_ATOMS: atom_id res chain seq x y z
N MET A 1 21.95 21.61 -0.12
CA MET A 1 21.62 20.99 1.18
C MET A 1 22.86 20.84 2.06
N ALA A 2 23.77 19.89 1.81
CA ALA A 2 24.92 19.65 2.70
C ALA A 2 25.75 20.92 3.00
N ARG A 3 25.99 21.78 2.00
CA ARG A 3 26.64 23.09 2.21
C ARG A 3 25.84 24.02 3.13
N ALA A 4 24.51 24.05 3.01
CA ALA A 4 23.64 24.91 3.83
C ALA A 4 23.61 24.44 5.29
N GLN A 5 23.50 23.13 5.52
CA GLN A 5 23.63 22.55 6.86
C GLN A 5 25.01 22.81 7.48
N ALA A 6 26.08 22.66 6.69
CA ALA A 6 27.43 22.95 7.17
C ALA A 6 27.62 24.44 7.48
N PHE A 7 27.03 25.33 6.68
CA PHE A 7 27.05 26.78 6.94
C PHE A 7 26.36 27.10 8.27
N ASP A 8 25.16 26.58 8.49
CA ASP A 8 24.39 26.78 9.73
C ASP A 8 25.14 26.22 10.95
N TRP A 9 25.64 24.98 10.90
CA TRP A 9 26.30 24.34 12.05
C TRP A 9 27.68 24.90 12.37
N ALA A 10 28.40 25.44 11.37
CA ALA A 10 29.72 26.02 11.55
C ALA A 10 29.70 27.55 11.50
N TYR A 11 28.53 28.17 11.61
CA TYR A 11 28.32 29.60 11.41
C TYR A 11 29.30 30.46 12.22
N ASP A 12 29.41 30.19 13.52
CA ASP A 12 30.29 30.92 14.44
C ASP A 12 31.78 30.72 14.17
N ALA A 13 32.15 29.65 13.45
CA ALA A 13 33.53 29.37 13.08
C ALA A 13 33.97 30.11 11.81
N PHE A 14 33.02 30.64 11.01
CA PHE A 14 33.34 31.39 9.81
C PHE A 14 33.64 32.86 10.13
N THR A 15 34.71 33.38 9.52
CA THR A 15 34.94 34.83 9.47
C THR A 15 33.86 35.53 8.65
N MET A 16 33.65 36.83 8.86
CA MET A 16 32.69 37.60 8.06
C MET A 16 32.97 37.47 6.55
N GLN A 17 34.24 37.46 6.15
CA GLN A 17 34.62 37.28 4.74
C GLN A 17 34.18 35.90 4.21
N GLN A 18 34.42 34.82 4.96
CA GLN A 18 34.00 33.48 4.55
C GLN A 18 32.49 33.35 4.46
N ARG A 19 31.74 34.00 5.36
CA ARG A 19 30.27 34.04 5.28
C ARG A 19 29.80 34.76 4.03
N GLN A 20 30.40 35.91 3.70
CA GLN A 20 30.08 36.65 2.48
C GLN A 20 30.37 35.84 1.21
N GLU A 21 31.49 35.12 1.16
CA GLU A 21 31.83 34.23 0.04
C GLU A 21 30.80 33.10 -0.11
N LEU A 22 30.41 32.46 0.99
CA LEU A 22 29.40 31.40 0.98
C LEU A 22 28.00 31.94 0.61
N MET A 23 27.65 33.14 1.06
CA MET A 23 26.41 33.82 0.69
C MET A 23 26.34 34.06 -0.81
N ASN A 24 27.43 34.54 -1.43
CA ASN A 24 27.50 34.73 -2.88
C ASN A 24 27.31 33.40 -3.64
N ASP A 25 27.93 32.32 -3.16
CA ASP A 25 27.77 30.97 -3.72
C ASP A 25 26.32 30.46 -3.65
N PHE A 26 25.66 30.67 -2.51
CA PHE A 26 24.26 30.30 -2.32
C PHE A 26 23.32 31.16 -3.17
N GLN A 27 23.54 32.47 -3.25
CA GLN A 27 22.78 33.35 -4.13
C GLN A 27 22.93 32.94 -5.60
N TYR A 28 24.14 32.59 -6.03
CA TYR A 28 24.38 32.08 -7.37
C TYR A 28 23.61 30.76 -7.61
N ALA A 29 23.69 29.80 -6.69
CA ALA A 29 22.94 28.55 -6.79
C ALA A 29 21.41 28.76 -6.80
N ALA A 30 20.88 29.65 -5.95
CA ALA A 30 19.47 30.03 -5.95
C ALA A 30 19.04 30.70 -7.26
N SER A 31 19.90 31.53 -7.85
CA SER A 31 19.64 32.15 -9.16
C SER A 31 19.53 31.12 -10.28
N ILE A 32 20.33 30.06 -10.24
CA ILE A 32 20.22 28.92 -11.16
C ILE A 32 18.83 28.29 -11.01
N PHE A 33 18.40 27.96 -9.78
CA PHE A 33 17.07 27.38 -9.54
C PHE A 33 15.91 28.29 -9.96
N THR A 34 16.05 29.60 -9.77
CA THR A 34 15.06 30.60 -10.23
C THR A 34 14.97 30.63 -11.75
N SER A 35 16.11 30.62 -12.45
CA SER A 35 16.13 30.55 -13.92
C SER A 35 15.45 29.27 -14.44
N TYR A 36 15.60 28.14 -13.75
CA TYR A 36 14.89 26.90 -14.10
C TYR A 36 13.37 26.98 -13.93
N SER A 37 12.84 27.74 -12.96
CA SER A 37 11.39 27.86 -12.80
C SER A 37 10.74 28.81 -13.78
N ASP A 38 11.45 29.87 -14.14
CA ASP A 38 10.86 30.99 -14.88
C ASP A 38 11.04 30.83 -16.41
N ASP A 39 12.07 30.08 -16.85
CA ASP A 39 12.43 29.90 -18.27
C ASP A 39 11.62 28.84 -19.04
N HIS A 40 10.46 28.41 -18.52
CA HIS A 40 9.55 27.50 -19.22
C HIS A 40 8.85 28.13 -20.44
N SER A 41 9.16 29.39 -20.76
CA SER A 41 8.58 30.15 -21.87
C SER A 41 9.54 30.51 -23.01
N ARG A 42 10.86 30.21 -22.94
CA ARG A 42 11.81 30.66 -24.00
C ARG A 42 12.56 29.54 -24.73
N ASN A 43 12.41 29.66 -26.06
CA ASN A 43 13.20 29.19 -27.21
C ASN A 43 14.10 27.93 -27.03
N PRO A 44 13.78 26.81 -27.72
CA PRO A 44 14.51 25.54 -27.62
C PRO A 44 15.93 25.50 -28.26
N ASN A 45 16.45 26.61 -28.80
CA ASN A 45 17.68 26.60 -29.61
C ASN A 45 18.98 27.08 -28.92
N ASP A 46 18.98 27.38 -27.62
CA ASP A 46 20.19 27.86 -26.94
C ASP A 46 21.08 26.68 -26.46
N LYS A 47 22.38 26.70 -26.80
CA LYS A 47 23.31 25.56 -26.58
C LYS A 47 23.92 25.51 -25.18
N ALA A 48 23.87 26.61 -24.41
CA ALA A 48 24.09 26.55 -22.96
C ALA A 48 23.01 25.70 -22.26
N SER A 49 21.90 25.45 -22.96
CA SER A 49 20.82 24.59 -22.49
C SER A 49 21.12 23.09 -22.52
N ASN A 50 22.30 22.60 -22.93
CA ASN A 50 22.48 21.15 -23.13
C ASN A 50 22.69 20.35 -21.82
N TRP A 51 23.11 20.97 -20.72
CA TRP A 51 22.94 20.39 -19.36
C TRP A 51 21.56 20.74 -18.76
N ILE A 52 20.93 21.81 -19.24
CA ILE A 52 19.56 22.30 -18.93
C ILE A 52 18.49 21.48 -19.70
N GLY A 53 18.89 20.66 -20.67
CA GLY A 53 18.04 19.97 -21.64
C GLY A 53 17.37 18.71 -21.11
N ILE A 54 17.81 18.24 -19.94
CA ILE A 54 17.21 17.09 -19.25
C ILE A 54 15.90 17.50 -18.55
N VAL A 55 15.70 18.79 -18.28
CA VAL A 55 14.43 19.32 -17.73
C VAL A 55 13.55 19.97 -18.82
N LYS A 56 14.14 20.36 -19.97
CA LYS A 56 13.41 21.03 -21.06
C LYS A 56 12.53 20.13 -21.96
N SER A 57 12.54 18.80 -21.83
CA SER A 57 11.93 17.93 -22.87
C SER A 57 10.79 16.99 -22.48
N ASP A 58 10.27 16.97 -21.25
CA ASP A 58 9.10 16.12 -20.95
C ASP A 58 8.13 16.74 -19.92
N ASP A 59 7.29 17.67 -20.36
CA ASP A 59 5.89 17.77 -19.89
C ASP A 59 5.64 18.02 -18.37
N HIS A 60 6.66 18.35 -17.57
CA HIS A 60 6.59 18.42 -16.11
C HIS A 60 5.93 19.70 -15.53
N SER A 61 5.54 20.67 -16.36
CA SER A 61 5.09 22.00 -15.91
C SER A 61 4.04 22.69 -16.78
N ARG A 62 3.52 22.05 -17.84
CA ARG A 62 2.57 22.70 -18.77
C ARG A 62 1.18 22.96 -18.18
N ASN A 63 0.82 22.26 -17.11
CA ASN A 63 -0.30 22.68 -16.26
C ASN A 63 0.29 23.40 -15.05
N PRO A 64 0.18 24.73 -14.92
CA PRO A 64 0.72 25.47 -13.78
C PRO A 64 0.14 24.99 -12.44
N ASN A 65 -0.97 24.24 -12.46
CA ASN A 65 -1.63 23.71 -11.27
C ASN A 65 -1.19 22.29 -10.90
N ASP A 66 -0.44 21.57 -11.75
CA ASP A 66 0.01 20.21 -11.45
C ASP A 66 1.47 20.24 -10.95
N LYS A 67 1.64 20.08 -9.64
CA LYS A 67 2.94 20.08 -8.95
C LYS A 67 3.38 18.67 -8.53
N ALA A 68 2.80 17.64 -9.14
CA ALA A 68 2.95 16.27 -8.67
C ALA A 68 4.30 15.60 -9.07
N SER A 69 5.13 16.30 -9.86
CA SER A 69 6.46 15.82 -10.28
C SER A 69 7.46 15.88 -9.13
N ASN A 70 8.27 14.83 -8.98
CA ASN A 70 9.34 14.75 -7.98
C ASN A 70 10.34 15.92 -8.08
N TRP A 71 10.56 16.45 -9.28
CA TRP A 71 11.46 17.58 -9.52
C TRP A 71 11.00 18.87 -8.86
N VAL A 72 9.68 19.07 -8.67
CA VAL A 72 9.17 20.23 -7.92
C VAL A 72 9.66 20.14 -6.48
N GLY A 73 9.46 19.00 -5.82
CA GLY A 73 9.97 18.76 -4.46
C GLY A 73 11.48 18.99 -4.37
N ILE A 74 12.26 18.42 -5.30
CA ILE A 74 13.72 18.53 -5.27
C ILE A 74 14.22 19.96 -5.45
N VAL A 75 13.81 20.62 -6.55
CA VAL A 75 14.32 21.95 -6.90
C VAL A 75 13.84 22.98 -5.89
N LYS A 76 12.56 22.95 -5.54
CA LYS A 76 11.96 23.97 -4.68
C LYS A 76 12.36 23.82 -3.22
N SER A 77 12.57 22.61 -2.72
CA SER A 77 13.13 22.42 -1.38
C SER A 77 14.60 22.80 -1.32
N GLY A 78 15.39 22.47 -2.34
CA GLY A 78 16.78 22.88 -2.42
C GLY A 78 16.95 24.39 -2.45
N GLU A 79 16.09 25.09 -3.18
CA GLU A 79 16.05 26.55 -3.24
C GLU A 79 15.57 27.16 -1.91
N LEU A 80 14.50 26.63 -1.32
CA LEU A 80 13.95 27.12 -0.06
C LEU A 80 14.98 27.03 1.07
N ILE A 81 15.67 25.89 1.19
CA ILE A 81 16.71 25.70 2.22
C ILE A 81 17.79 26.79 2.11
N GLN A 82 18.21 27.17 0.90
CA GLN A 82 19.22 28.23 0.72
C GLN A 82 18.72 29.58 1.20
N HIS A 83 17.49 29.96 0.82
CA HIS A 83 16.90 31.22 1.27
C HIS A 83 16.73 31.27 2.79
N LEU A 84 16.26 30.18 3.40
CA LEU A 84 16.08 30.11 4.86
C LEU A 84 17.42 30.14 5.61
N THR A 85 18.47 29.53 5.06
CA THR A 85 19.81 29.51 5.67
C THR A 85 20.46 30.90 5.69
N LEU A 86 20.13 31.75 4.71
CA LEU A 86 20.69 33.10 4.59
C LEU A 86 19.77 34.19 5.18
N TYR A 87 18.60 33.82 5.67
CA TYR A 87 17.62 34.79 6.13
C TYR A 87 18.16 35.55 7.35
N GLY A 88 18.25 36.87 7.25
CA GLY A 88 18.81 37.73 8.30
C GLY A 88 20.33 37.95 8.22
N GLU A 89 21.02 37.42 7.21
CA GLU A 89 22.44 37.74 6.98
C GLU A 89 22.64 39.18 6.47
N GLU A 90 23.64 39.88 7.00
CA GLU A 90 23.98 41.23 6.54
C GLU A 90 24.34 41.22 5.04
N GLY A 91 23.66 42.05 4.25
CA GLY A 91 23.87 42.13 2.80
C GLY A 91 23.05 41.14 1.98
N TYR A 92 22.22 40.31 2.62
CA TYR A 92 21.23 39.49 1.93
C TYR A 92 19.98 40.33 1.56
N PRO A 93 19.45 40.25 0.32
CA PRO A 93 18.33 41.10 -0.10
C PRO A 93 16.99 40.56 0.43
N ASP A 94 16.71 40.82 1.71
CA ASP A 94 15.58 40.24 2.44
C ASP A 94 14.22 40.44 1.74
N ASP A 95 13.89 41.63 1.23
CA ASP A 95 12.61 41.88 0.55
C ASP A 95 12.35 40.94 -0.65
N GLN A 96 13.40 40.66 -1.43
CA GLN A 96 13.29 39.75 -2.58
C GLN A 96 13.28 38.29 -2.13
N ALA A 97 14.09 37.97 -1.10
CA ALA A 97 14.14 36.66 -0.50
C ALA A 97 12.81 36.27 0.15
N GLU A 98 12.14 37.17 0.88
CA GLU A 98 10.84 36.93 1.51
C GLU A 98 9.75 36.58 0.49
N ARG A 99 9.64 37.37 -0.58
CA ARG A 99 8.71 37.08 -1.67
C ARG A 99 9.01 35.72 -2.29
N ARG A 100 10.29 35.39 -2.45
CA ARG A 100 10.71 34.11 -3.01
C ARG A 100 10.40 32.96 -2.05
N ILE A 101 10.67 33.10 -0.75
CA ILE A 101 10.33 32.13 0.30
C ILE A 101 8.83 31.85 0.27
N LEU A 102 7.97 32.89 0.26
CA LEU A 102 6.51 32.72 0.20
C LEU A 102 6.07 31.95 -1.05
N PHE A 103 6.66 32.27 -2.21
CA PHE A 103 6.41 31.51 -3.44
C PHE A 103 6.82 30.04 -3.31
N LEU A 104 8.00 29.75 -2.77
CA LEU A 104 8.52 28.39 -2.59
C LEU A 104 7.70 27.59 -1.59
N LEU A 105 7.27 28.20 -0.49
CA LEU A 105 6.35 27.60 0.48
C LEU A 105 5.05 27.19 -0.19
N ASN A 106 4.45 28.05 -1.02
CA ASN A 106 3.24 27.71 -1.75
C ASN A 106 3.45 26.55 -2.75
N GLU A 107 4.51 26.61 -3.57
CA GLU A 107 4.82 25.58 -4.56
C GLU A 107 5.05 24.20 -3.92
N LEU A 108 5.78 24.16 -2.80
CA LEU A 108 6.05 22.92 -2.07
C LEU A 108 4.81 22.38 -1.35
N LYS A 109 3.95 23.25 -0.83
CA LYS A 109 2.66 22.81 -0.28
C LYS A 109 1.81 22.14 -1.37
N LEU A 110 1.70 22.76 -2.55
CA LEU A 110 1.00 22.17 -3.69
C LEU A 110 1.65 20.85 -4.14
N HIS A 111 2.98 20.74 -4.11
CA HIS A 111 3.67 19.49 -4.37
C HIS A 111 3.30 18.39 -3.37
N LEU A 112 3.28 18.69 -2.07
CA LEU A 112 2.86 17.75 -1.02
C LEU A 112 1.39 17.32 -1.20
N ASP A 113 0.50 18.23 -1.59
CA ASP A 113 -0.91 17.94 -1.82
C ASP A 113 -1.14 17.09 -3.08
N HIS A 114 -0.38 17.34 -4.15
CA HIS A 114 -0.60 16.71 -5.44
C HIS A 114 0.22 15.43 -5.66
N SER A 115 1.40 15.27 -5.07
CA SER A 115 2.28 14.13 -5.36
C SER A 115 1.94 12.87 -4.58
N TYR A 116 1.26 13.02 -3.45
CA TYR A 116 1.13 11.96 -2.44
C TYR A 116 -0.33 11.70 -2.08
N GLY A 117 -0.75 10.45 -2.22
CA GLY A 117 -2.09 10.00 -1.82
C GLY A 117 -2.32 10.02 -0.31
N PRO A 118 -3.57 9.85 0.16
CA PRO A 118 -3.85 9.61 1.58
C PRO A 118 -3.02 8.47 2.18
N SER A 119 -2.73 7.42 1.41
CA SER A 119 -1.89 6.32 1.88
C SER A 119 -0.39 6.64 1.93
N GLY A 120 0.06 7.81 1.45
CA GLY A 120 1.47 8.07 1.17
C GLY A 120 1.95 7.54 -0.18
N TYR A 121 1.08 6.86 -0.95
CA TYR A 121 1.39 6.42 -2.30
C TYR A 121 1.90 7.58 -3.16
N MET A 122 3.00 7.35 -3.88
CA MET A 122 3.62 8.30 -4.78
C MET A 122 3.67 7.71 -6.17
N GLN A 123 3.03 8.39 -7.11
CA GLN A 123 2.79 7.89 -8.47
C GLN A 123 4.06 7.51 -9.25
N GLU A 124 5.20 8.17 -9.02
CA GLU A 124 6.45 7.85 -9.74
C GLU A 124 7.20 6.67 -9.15
N GLY A 125 6.77 6.16 -7.99
CA GLY A 125 7.31 4.98 -7.35
C GLY A 125 8.05 5.25 -6.05
N LEU A 126 8.30 4.17 -5.29
CA LEU A 126 8.97 4.26 -4.00
C LEU A 126 10.39 4.84 -4.10
N SER A 127 11.17 4.49 -5.14
CA SER A 127 12.53 5.04 -5.25
C SER A 127 12.51 6.54 -5.55
N TYR A 128 11.45 7.05 -6.16
CA TYR A 128 11.26 8.49 -6.38
C TYR A 128 10.76 9.22 -5.15
N LEU A 129 9.92 8.57 -4.33
CA LEU A 129 9.65 9.03 -2.97
C LEU A 129 10.97 9.12 -2.18
N ALA A 130 11.78 8.05 -2.21
CA ALA A 130 13.06 8.00 -1.50
C ALA A 130 14.14 8.90 -2.08
N TYR A 131 14.03 9.31 -3.34
CA TYR A 131 14.90 10.30 -3.93
C TYR A 131 14.50 11.73 -3.56
N THR A 132 13.20 11.98 -3.34
CA THR A 132 12.66 13.32 -3.08
C THR A 132 12.74 13.70 -1.61
N LEU A 133 12.38 12.78 -0.69
CA LEU A 133 12.33 13.05 0.75
C LEU A 133 13.66 13.50 1.38
N PRO A 134 14.85 13.04 0.94
CA PRO A 134 16.12 13.56 1.42
C PRO A 134 16.34 15.07 1.26
N ILE A 135 15.61 15.70 0.34
CA ILE A 135 15.71 17.14 0.10
C ILE A 135 14.47 17.86 0.64
N LEU A 136 13.29 17.24 0.45
CA LEU A 136 12.02 17.79 0.92
C LEU A 136 11.88 17.76 2.45
N GLY A 137 12.25 16.66 3.09
CA GLY A 137 12.17 16.48 4.55
C GLY A 137 12.95 17.57 5.31
N PRO A 138 14.24 17.82 5.01
CA PRO A 138 14.99 18.90 5.64
C PRO A 138 14.37 20.28 5.43
N ALA A 139 13.78 20.57 4.27
CA ALA A 139 13.09 21.84 4.05
C ALA A 139 11.87 21.98 4.97
N VAL A 140 11.07 20.92 5.13
CA VAL A 140 9.91 20.89 6.04
C VAL A 140 10.33 21.08 7.50
N TYR A 141 11.41 20.41 7.92
CA TYR A 141 11.87 20.53 9.30
C TYR A 141 12.54 21.87 9.59
N LEU A 142 13.27 22.43 8.63
CA LEU A 142 13.86 23.76 8.76
C LEU A 142 12.76 24.83 8.89
N THR A 143 11.71 24.78 8.06
CA THR A 143 10.57 25.71 8.21
C THR A 143 9.92 25.58 9.57
N LYS A 144 9.73 24.35 10.06
CA LYS A 144 9.15 24.11 11.38
C LYS A 144 10.04 24.64 12.51
N TYR A 145 11.36 24.46 12.41
CA TYR A 145 12.33 25.02 13.37
C TYR A 145 12.26 26.55 13.44
N MET A 146 12.01 27.20 12.30
CA MET A 146 11.81 28.64 12.19
C MET A 146 10.38 29.10 12.56
N GLY A 147 9.50 28.21 13.03
CA GLY A 147 8.12 28.56 13.39
C GLY A 147 7.17 28.75 12.20
N ILE A 148 7.56 28.35 10.98
CA ILE A 148 6.74 28.39 9.78
C ILE A 148 5.99 27.05 9.64
N CYS A 149 4.68 27.08 9.90
CA CYS A 149 3.83 25.86 9.93
C CYS A 149 3.13 25.55 8.59
N THR A 150 3.51 26.18 7.47
CA THR A 150 2.83 26.05 6.17
C THR A 150 2.68 24.60 5.67
N PHE A 151 3.60 23.71 6.07
CA PHE A 151 3.63 22.32 5.62
C PHE A 151 3.00 21.32 6.59
N ASP A 152 2.65 21.70 7.83
CA ASP A 152 2.31 20.75 8.90
C ASP A 152 1.18 19.79 8.50
N GLU A 153 0.09 20.33 7.94
CA GLU A 153 -1.03 19.52 7.45
C GLU A 153 -0.63 18.66 6.25
N ALA A 154 -0.02 19.26 5.22
CA ALA A 154 0.31 18.57 3.97
C ALA A 154 1.38 17.48 4.15
N TRP A 155 2.28 17.63 5.13
CA TRP A 155 3.32 16.67 5.48
C TRP A 155 2.80 15.48 6.30
N SER A 156 1.89 15.74 7.23
CA SER A 156 1.32 14.72 8.12
C SER A 156 0.11 13.99 7.53
N ARG A 157 -0.56 14.57 6.52
CA ARG A 157 -1.72 13.97 5.84
C ARG A 157 -1.43 12.59 5.24
N PRO A 158 -0.34 12.36 4.48
CA PRO A 158 -0.09 11.06 3.87
C PRO A 158 0.36 10.04 4.92
N ASP A 159 -0.18 8.83 4.84
CA ASP A 159 0.07 7.77 5.80
C ASP A 159 1.35 6.97 5.50
N TRP A 160 2.49 7.69 5.41
CA TRP A 160 3.79 7.15 5.03
C TRP A 160 4.22 5.91 5.82
N HIS A 161 3.93 5.92 7.12
CA HIS A 161 4.30 4.84 8.03
C HIS A 161 3.56 3.55 7.66
N ASN A 162 2.26 3.64 7.42
CA ASN A 162 1.47 2.48 7.08
C ASN A 162 1.87 1.96 5.69
N LEU A 163 2.14 2.86 4.73
CA LEU A 163 2.73 2.48 3.45
C LEU A 163 4.01 1.69 3.65
N ALA A 164 5.00 2.23 4.37
CA ALA A 164 6.27 1.58 4.62
C ALA A 164 6.09 0.19 5.25
N LEU A 165 5.20 0.08 6.25
CA LEU A 165 4.86 -1.18 6.90
C LEU A 165 4.26 -2.21 5.93
N HIS A 166 3.49 -1.80 4.93
CA HIS A 166 2.90 -2.73 3.96
C HIS A 166 3.79 -3.11 2.79
N ILE A 167 4.64 -2.20 2.31
CA ILE A 167 5.36 -2.39 1.05
C ILE A 167 6.81 -2.83 1.22
N ILE A 168 7.45 -2.57 2.37
CA ILE A 168 8.86 -2.89 2.58
C ILE A 168 9.02 -4.33 3.05
N SER A 169 9.77 -5.12 2.29
CA SER A 169 10.08 -6.51 2.63
C SER A 169 11.22 -6.63 3.65
N LEU A 170 11.17 -7.66 4.49
CA LEU A 170 12.25 -8.06 5.40
C LEU A 170 13.33 -8.92 4.73
N ARG A 171 13.25 -9.11 3.40
CA ARG A 171 14.27 -9.80 2.60
C ARG A 171 15.63 -9.10 2.69
N LYS A 172 16.71 -9.88 2.64
CA LYS A 172 18.11 -9.37 2.66
C LYS A 172 18.41 -8.38 1.53
N ARG A 173 17.74 -8.52 0.38
CA ARG A 173 17.89 -7.62 -0.78
C ARG A 173 17.33 -6.21 -0.53
N ARG A 174 16.57 -6.00 0.55
CA ARG A 174 15.90 -4.74 0.89
C ARG A 174 14.99 -4.23 -0.22
N ASN A 175 14.22 -5.15 -0.77
CA ASN A 175 13.24 -4.84 -1.81
C ASN A 175 11.92 -4.39 -1.18
N SER A 176 11.11 -3.70 -1.97
CA SER A 176 9.71 -3.38 -1.69
C SER A 176 8.80 -3.87 -2.80
N LEU A 177 7.50 -3.86 -2.55
CA LEU A 177 6.52 -3.89 -3.63
C LEU A 177 6.82 -2.76 -4.60
N GLN A 178 6.74 -3.08 -5.89
CA GLN A 178 7.11 -2.16 -6.96
C GLN A 178 5.88 -1.45 -7.50
N PHE A 179 5.99 -0.13 -7.61
CA PHE A 179 5.06 0.75 -8.30
C PHE A 179 5.84 1.94 -8.86
N GLY A 180 5.21 2.69 -9.76
CA GLY A 180 5.82 3.71 -10.58
C GLY A 180 6.88 3.18 -11.54
N VAL A 181 7.84 4.05 -11.86
CA VAL A 181 8.88 3.76 -12.86
C VAL A 181 10.18 3.25 -12.24
N SER A 182 10.25 3.10 -10.92
CA SER A 182 11.48 2.68 -10.27
C SER A 182 11.64 1.16 -10.23
N ASP A 183 12.83 0.69 -9.90
CA ASP A 183 13.02 -0.70 -9.49
C ASP A 183 12.39 -0.92 -8.08
N SER A 184 12.48 -2.14 -7.58
CA SER A 184 11.97 -2.52 -6.26
C SER A 184 12.90 -2.12 -5.10
N THR A 185 13.98 -1.38 -5.35
CA THR A 185 14.93 -1.02 -4.30
C THR A 185 14.62 0.36 -3.71
N TYR A 186 14.62 0.45 -2.38
CA TYR A 186 14.44 1.73 -1.67
C TYR A 186 15.69 2.18 -0.90
N SER A 187 16.69 1.31 -0.78
CA SER A 187 17.86 1.54 0.07
C SER A 187 18.88 2.57 -0.46
N TYR A 188 18.72 3.06 -1.69
CA TYR A 188 19.73 3.93 -2.31
C TYR A 188 19.72 5.36 -1.78
N ASN A 189 18.55 5.93 -1.50
CA ASN A 189 18.40 7.35 -1.19
C ASN A 189 17.72 7.61 0.15
N GLY A 190 17.14 6.60 0.82
CA GLY A 190 16.80 6.68 2.23
C GLY A 190 15.67 7.65 2.60
N PHE A 191 14.46 7.12 2.84
CA PHE A 191 13.29 7.95 3.14
C PHE A 191 12.73 7.73 4.55
N MET A 192 13.10 6.62 5.18
CA MET A 192 12.56 6.17 6.45
C MET A 192 12.85 7.16 7.61
N PRO A 193 14.05 7.78 7.71
CA PRO A 193 14.32 8.73 8.78
C PRO A 193 13.38 9.93 8.77
N PHE A 194 13.05 10.43 7.58
CA PHE A 194 12.17 11.58 7.41
C PHE A 194 10.71 11.27 7.73
N ILE A 195 10.28 10.01 7.70
CA ILE A 195 8.90 9.72 8.06
C ILE A 195 8.74 9.53 9.57
N PHE A 196 9.79 9.26 10.36
CA PHE A 196 9.67 9.17 11.83
C PHE A 196 8.99 10.38 12.47
N ASN A 197 9.31 11.60 12.00
CA ASN A 197 8.73 12.83 12.54
C ASN A 197 7.56 13.38 11.70
N SER A 198 7.00 12.57 10.79
CA SER A 198 5.73 12.90 10.14
C SER A 198 4.50 12.54 11.00
N THR A 199 4.71 11.84 12.13
CA THR A 199 3.70 11.57 13.17
C THR A 199 4.22 11.95 14.56
N ASN A 200 3.29 12.24 15.48
CA ASN A 200 3.57 12.35 16.92
C ASN A 200 3.19 11.07 17.69
N ASP A 201 2.59 10.07 17.04
CA ASP A 201 2.18 8.82 17.68
C ASP A 201 3.41 7.94 17.98
N ILE A 202 3.68 7.79 19.28
CA ILE A 202 4.80 6.99 19.81
C ILE A 202 4.75 5.53 19.38
N ASN A 203 3.56 4.94 19.24
CA ASN A 203 3.41 3.55 18.87
C ASN A 203 3.67 3.37 17.36
N ILE A 204 3.23 4.31 16.53
CA ILE A 204 3.58 4.30 15.10
C ILE A 204 5.09 4.45 14.92
N LYS A 205 5.75 5.36 15.66
CA LYS A 205 7.21 5.48 15.62
C LYS A 205 7.90 4.20 16.08
N ALA A 206 7.42 3.55 17.14
CA ALA A 206 7.95 2.27 17.64
C ALA A 206 7.83 1.14 16.61
N ALA A 207 6.70 1.05 15.90
CA ALA A 207 6.48 0.10 14.80
C ALA A 207 7.40 0.38 13.61
N LEU A 208 7.53 1.66 13.22
CA LEU A 208 8.41 2.05 12.13
C LEU A 208 9.88 1.79 12.47
N LYS A 209 10.28 2.04 13.72
CA LYS A 209 11.63 1.77 14.23
C LYS A 209 11.94 0.27 14.18
N TRP A 210 10.95 -0.56 14.56
CA TRP A 210 11.07 -2.03 14.46
C TRP A 210 11.35 -2.48 13.03
N LEU A 211 10.65 -1.91 12.03
CA LEU A 211 10.85 -2.22 10.61
C LEU A 211 12.23 -1.72 10.16
N TYR A 212 12.54 -0.46 10.46
CA TYR A 212 13.79 0.19 10.09
C TYR A 212 15.01 -0.59 10.60
N ASP A 213 15.03 -0.94 11.89
CA ASP A 213 16.16 -1.64 12.49
C ASP A 213 16.43 -2.98 11.80
N ARG A 214 15.39 -3.68 11.35
CA ARG A 214 15.50 -5.00 10.70
C ARG A 214 15.88 -4.94 9.23
N THR A 215 15.56 -3.84 8.54
CA THR A 215 15.84 -3.72 7.12
C THR A 215 17.07 -2.89 6.81
N MET A 216 17.22 -1.74 7.47
CA MET A 216 18.25 -0.73 7.18
C MET A 216 19.19 -0.45 8.35
N GLY A 217 18.71 -0.63 9.59
CA GLY A 217 19.40 -0.25 10.81
C GLY A 217 20.18 -1.39 11.50
N MET A 218 20.28 -1.29 12.82
CA MET A 218 21.22 -2.06 13.64
C MET A 218 20.97 -3.59 13.63
N ASN A 219 19.73 -4.02 13.41
CA ASN A 219 19.35 -5.44 13.39
C ASN A 219 19.33 -6.03 11.98
N SER A 220 19.69 -5.26 10.95
CA SER A 220 19.77 -5.76 9.59
C SER A 220 21.01 -6.62 9.40
N SER A 221 20.88 -7.71 8.64
CA SER A 221 22.05 -8.53 8.24
C SER A 221 23.07 -7.78 7.38
N SER A 222 22.66 -6.64 6.82
CA SER A 222 23.52 -5.67 6.17
C SER A 222 22.98 -4.30 6.54
N PRO A 223 23.48 -3.63 7.58
CA PRO A 223 23.06 -2.28 7.92
C PRO A 223 23.51 -1.30 6.84
N ALA A 224 22.61 -0.44 6.37
CA ALA A 224 22.94 0.60 5.39
C ALA A 224 22.65 2.01 5.88
N TYR A 225 21.83 2.16 6.92
CA TYR A 225 21.47 3.43 7.53
C TYR A 225 21.09 4.47 6.46
N ASP A 226 20.12 4.15 5.59
CA ASP A 226 19.63 5.03 4.51
C ASP A 226 20.60 5.34 3.36
N GLY A 227 21.64 4.52 3.19
CA GLY A 227 22.44 4.50 1.97
C GLY A 227 23.29 5.75 1.82
N LYS A 228 22.93 6.66 0.91
CA LYS A 228 23.67 7.90 0.64
C LYS A 228 23.44 9.01 1.68
N ASP A 229 22.31 8.99 2.38
CA ASP A 229 21.97 10.02 3.38
C ASP A 229 21.99 9.45 4.80
N LYS A 230 23.16 8.93 5.20
CA LYS A 230 23.34 8.37 6.55
C LYS A 230 23.17 9.40 7.66
N SER A 231 23.41 10.67 7.35
CA SER A 231 23.16 11.80 8.25
C SER A 231 21.70 11.88 8.67
N ALA A 232 20.75 11.61 7.76
CA ALA A 232 19.34 11.62 8.11
C ALA A 232 19.01 10.58 9.19
N ALA A 233 19.59 9.38 9.10
CA ALA A 233 19.43 8.36 10.14
C ALA A 233 19.98 8.85 11.48
N LEU A 234 21.14 9.51 11.51
CA LEU A 234 21.68 10.07 12.76
C LEU A 234 20.74 11.12 13.38
N LEU A 235 20.19 12.02 12.55
CA LEU A 235 19.42 13.18 12.99
C LEU A 235 17.97 12.88 13.39
N TYR A 236 17.32 11.95 12.67
CA TYR A 236 15.88 11.73 12.81
C TYR A 236 15.51 10.36 13.40
N TYR A 237 16.50 9.53 13.74
CA TYR A 237 16.23 8.27 14.42
C TYR A 237 15.66 8.49 15.82
N PRO A 238 14.57 7.79 16.20
CA PRO A 238 13.93 7.96 17.50
C PRO A 238 14.66 7.15 18.59
N TYR A 239 15.78 7.68 19.09
CA TYR A 239 16.64 7.01 20.07
C TYR A 239 15.90 6.60 21.35
N GLU A 240 15.03 7.50 21.82
CA GLU A 240 14.27 7.38 23.07
C GLU A 240 13.09 6.40 22.99
N ILE A 241 12.71 5.96 21.79
CA ILE A 241 11.51 5.17 21.57
C ILE A 241 11.88 3.68 21.56
N ALA A 242 11.30 2.90 22.48
CA ALA A 242 11.48 1.45 22.47
C ALA A 242 10.85 0.83 21.22
N VAL A 243 11.54 -0.12 20.60
CA VAL A 243 11.01 -0.86 19.45
C VAL A 243 9.79 -1.68 19.86
N GLN A 244 8.75 -1.72 19.03
CA GLN A 244 7.59 -2.57 19.24
C GLN A 244 7.17 -3.25 17.95
N HIS A 245 6.65 -4.49 18.08
CA HIS A 245 6.18 -5.25 16.94
C HIS A 245 5.00 -4.51 16.25
N PRO A 246 4.99 -4.38 14.90
CA PRO A 246 3.98 -3.57 14.21
C PRO A 246 2.54 -3.99 14.46
N SER A 247 2.25 -5.30 14.57
CA SER A 247 0.88 -5.78 14.86
C SER A 247 0.36 -5.36 16.24
N ILE A 248 1.24 -5.02 17.18
CA ILE A 248 0.87 -4.57 18.54
C ILE A 248 0.78 -3.04 18.56
N ALA A 249 1.82 -2.37 18.08
CA ALA A 249 1.93 -0.91 18.18
C ALA A 249 1.12 -0.17 17.11
N CYS A 250 0.86 -0.80 15.97
CA CYS A 250 0.05 -0.23 14.89
C CYS A 250 -0.93 -1.31 14.38
N PRO A 251 -2.00 -1.67 15.11
CA PRO A 251 -2.90 -2.76 14.72
C PRO A 251 -3.50 -2.60 13.32
N ARG A 252 -3.73 -1.36 12.87
CA ARG A 252 -4.17 -1.06 11.49
C ARG A 252 -3.19 -1.53 10.40
N SER A 253 -1.92 -1.77 10.75
CA SER A 253 -0.90 -2.33 9.85
C SER A 253 -1.15 -3.79 9.47
N THR A 254 -2.13 -4.45 10.10
CA THR A 254 -2.62 -5.79 9.73
C THR A 254 -3.96 -5.74 8.99
N SER A 255 -4.40 -4.54 8.56
CA SER A 255 -5.55 -4.33 7.68
C SER A 255 -5.04 -3.78 6.36
N MET A 256 -5.71 -4.08 5.24
CA MET A 256 -5.25 -3.61 3.94
C MET A 256 -5.17 -2.08 3.85
N ILE A 257 -4.20 -1.57 3.10
CA ILE A 257 -4.20 -0.17 2.65
C ILE A 257 -5.31 0.01 1.59
N SER A 258 -6.08 1.09 1.76
CA SER A 258 -7.20 1.44 0.88
C SER A 258 -7.07 2.89 0.41
N ASP A 259 -6.40 3.13 -0.73
CA ASP A 259 -6.29 4.45 -1.34
C ASP A 259 -7.16 4.54 -2.59
N ASN A 260 -8.43 4.91 -2.40
CA ASN A 260 -9.37 5.04 -3.51
C ASN A 260 -9.11 6.27 -4.38
N ILE A 261 -8.38 7.27 -3.86
CA ILE A 261 -8.09 8.50 -4.60
C ILE A 261 -7.05 8.21 -5.68
N ASP A 262 -5.96 7.51 -5.32
CA ASP A 262 -4.93 7.13 -6.28
C ASP A 262 -5.19 5.76 -6.94
N GLY A 263 -6.02 4.92 -6.33
CA GLY A 263 -6.28 3.56 -6.77
C GLY A 263 -5.12 2.64 -6.41
N PHE A 264 -4.61 2.74 -5.18
CA PHE A 264 -3.53 1.92 -4.63
C PHE A 264 -4.03 1.11 -3.44
N TYR A 265 -3.75 -0.18 -3.45
CA TYR A 265 -4.14 -1.11 -2.39
C TYR A 265 -2.97 -2.02 -2.08
N ALA A 266 -2.73 -2.27 -0.79
CA ALA A 266 -1.65 -3.15 -0.36
C ALA A 266 -2.10 -4.04 0.78
N PHE A 267 -1.56 -5.26 0.81
CA PHE A 267 -1.90 -6.30 1.76
C PHE A 267 -0.60 -6.86 2.33
N ARG A 268 -0.60 -7.19 3.62
CA ARG A 268 0.50 -7.88 4.29
C ARG A 268 -0.04 -8.85 5.33
N ASN A 269 0.44 -10.10 5.31
CA ASN A 269 -0.08 -11.13 6.21
C ASN A 269 0.50 -11.03 7.63
N ARG A 270 1.80 -10.73 7.77
CA ARG A 270 2.50 -10.68 9.06
C ARG A 270 3.77 -9.83 9.01
N TYR A 271 4.44 -9.69 10.15
CA TYR A 271 5.69 -8.95 10.33
C TYR A 271 6.75 -9.83 11.00
N GLN A 272 7.24 -10.85 10.30
CA GLN A 272 8.09 -11.85 10.93
C GLN A 272 9.48 -11.87 10.29
N ASP A 273 9.55 -12.17 8.99
CA ASP A 273 10.81 -12.45 8.29
C ASP A 273 10.67 -12.33 6.76
N GLN A 274 11.63 -12.87 6.01
CA GLN A 274 11.60 -12.88 4.53
C GLN A 274 10.44 -13.68 3.91
N ASN A 275 9.72 -14.48 4.71
CA ASN A 275 8.53 -15.25 4.31
C ASN A 275 7.23 -14.48 4.50
N ASP A 276 7.29 -13.21 4.87
CA ASP A 276 6.12 -12.34 4.85
C ASP A 276 5.57 -12.22 3.42
N VAL A 277 4.24 -12.26 3.27
CA VAL A 277 3.54 -12.08 1.99
C VAL A 277 3.08 -10.64 1.87
N LEU A 278 3.57 -9.97 0.83
CA LEU A 278 3.25 -8.60 0.47
C LEU A 278 2.61 -8.60 -0.92
N ILE A 279 1.48 -7.92 -1.07
CA ILE A 279 0.75 -7.78 -2.34
C ILE A 279 0.34 -6.33 -2.53
N ALA A 280 0.50 -5.78 -3.74
CA ALA A 280 -0.08 -4.50 -4.14
C ALA A 280 -0.89 -4.62 -5.43
N LEU A 281 -1.98 -3.86 -5.50
CA LEU A 281 -2.81 -3.65 -6.68
C LEU A 281 -2.84 -2.15 -7.01
N MET A 282 -2.69 -1.83 -8.29
CA MET A 282 -2.83 -0.45 -8.78
C MET A 282 -3.91 -0.35 -9.87
N ASN A 283 -4.69 0.73 -9.86
CA ASN A 283 -5.72 1.02 -10.86
C ASN A 283 -5.53 2.36 -11.57
N ARG A 284 -4.76 3.29 -10.99
CA ARG A 284 -4.58 4.66 -11.49
C ARG A 284 -5.91 5.43 -11.54
N ASN A 285 -6.37 5.84 -10.36
CA ASN A 285 -7.61 6.61 -10.18
C ASN A 285 -7.40 8.13 -10.23
N ARG A 286 -6.14 8.61 -10.18
CA ARG A 286 -5.80 10.03 -10.26
C ARG A 286 -4.92 10.34 -11.46
N ARG A 287 -4.96 11.62 -11.87
CA ARG A 287 -4.12 12.13 -12.94
C ARG A 287 -2.67 12.07 -12.50
N HIS A 288 -1.82 11.78 -13.47
CA HIS A 288 -0.41 11.58 -13.23
C HIS A 288 0.43 12.78 -13.67
N GLY A 289 1.26 13.29 -12.77
CA GLY A 289 2.33 14.24 -13.06
C GLY A 289 3.71 13.57 -13.00
N GLY A 290 4.70 14.01 -13.77
CA GLY A 290 6.03 13.40 -13.66
C GLY A 290 6.21 12.07 -14.42
N TRP A 291 7.06 11.20 -13.88
CA TRP A 291 7.37 9.89 -14.44
C TRP A 291 6.25 8.88 -14.23
N ASN A 292 5.73 8.30 -15.32
CA ASN A 292 4.67 7.31 -15.26
C ASN A 292 5.08 5.94 -15.80
N ALA A 293 4.56 4.89 -15.17
CA ALA A 293 4.54 3.54 -15.70
C ALA A 293 3.11 3.18 -16.12
N ASN A 294 2.97 2.08 -16.88
CA ASN A 294 1.67 1.55 -17.25
C ASN A 294 1.17 0.58 -16.18
N GLU A 295 0.41 1.10 -15.21
CA GLU A 295 0.11 0.45 -13.94
C GLU A 295 -1.37 0.19 -13.68
N THR A 296 -2.22 0.57 -14.63
CA THR A 296 -3.63 0.17 -14.63
C THR A 296 -3.73 -1.34 -14.49
N PHE A 297 -4.43 -1.85 -13.47
CA PHE A 297 -4.51 -3.28 -13.14
C PHE A 297 -3.15 -3.96 -12.88
N ALA A 298 -2.13 -3.22 -12.45
CA ALA A 298 -0.86 -3.82 -12.09
C ALA A 298 -0.94 -4.58 -10.76
N LEU A 299 -0.17 -5.67 -10.68
CA LEU A 299 0.04 -6.46 -9.47
C LEU A 299 1.53 -6.48 -9.13
N SER A 300 1.86 -6.27 -7.86
CA SER A 300 3.19 -6.56 -7.33
C SER A 300 3.06 -7.56 -6.18
N ILE A 301 3.89 -8.60 -6.17
CA ILE A 301 3.80 -9.68 -5.19
C ILE A 301 5.22 -10.10 -4.79
N ILE A 302 5.49 -10.06 -3.47
CA ILE A 302 6.74 -10.54 -2.87
C ILE A 302 6.39 -11.45 -1.70
N SER A 303 7.01 -12.64 -1.64
CA SER A 303 6.99 -13.50 -0.45
C SER A 303 8.07 -14.57 -0.53
N HIS A 304 8.38 -15.23 0.59
CA HIS A 304 9.30 -16.38 0.64
C HIS A 304 10.67 -16.12 -0.03
N ASP A 305 11.24 -14.95 0.23
CA ASP A 305 12.44 -14.44 -0.46
C ASP A 305 12.39 -14.44 -1.99
N THR A 306 11.19 -14.36 -2.57
CA THR A 306 10.92 -14.46 -4.01
C THR A 306 10.04 -13.30 -4.49
N THR A 307 10.31 -12.82 -5.70
CA THR A 307 9.53 -11.80 -6.40
C THR A 307 8.64 -12.46 -7.46
N TRP A 308 7.36 -12.62 -7.15
CA TRP A 308 6.40 -13.38 -7.98
C TRP A 308 5.74 -12.54 -9.07
N ALA A 309 5.58 -11.24 -8.82
CA ALA A 309 5.04 -10.29 -9.77
C ALA A 309 5.72 -8.95 -9.58
N ARG A 310 6.34 -8.46 -10.65
CA ARG A 310 7.02 -7.16 -10.67
C ARG A 310 6.66 -6.34 -11.90
N MET A 311 7.14 -5.11 -11.90
CA MET A 311 7.07 -4.18 -13.01
C MET A 311 8.49 -4.00 -13.59
N PRO A 312 8.65 -3.56 -14.84
CA PRO A 312 9.97 -3.44 -15.45
C PRO A 312 10.76 -2.18 -15.03
N GLY A 313 10.24 -1.31 -14.13
CA GLY A 313 10.92 -0.08 -13.73
C GLY A 313 11.31 0.79 -14.93
N LYS A 314 12.48 1.44 -14.94
CA LYS A 314 12.95 2.24 -16.11
C LYS A 314 13.39 1.37 -17.29
N GLU A 315 13.61 0.08 -17.06
CA GLU A 315 14.16 -0.84 -18.06
C GLU A 315 13.22 -1.01 -19.26
N PHE A 316 11.89 -0.80 -19.08
CA PHE A 316 10.96 -0.94 -20.20
C PHE A 316 11.21 0.07 -21.32
N LYS A 317 11.65 1.30 -20.98
CA LYS A 317 11.97 2.31 -21.99
C LYS A 317 13.28 1.96 -22.71
N LYS A 318 14.27 1.47 -21.97
CA LYS A 318 15.61 1.16 -22.50
C LYS A 318 15.64 -0.07 -23.40
N TYR A 319 14.85 -1.09 -23.08
CA TYR A 319 14.90 -2.39 -23.77
C TYR A 319 13.56 -2.78 -24.42
N ASN A 320 12.64 -1.83 -24.56
CA ASN A 320 11.29 -2.05 -25.09
C ASN A 320 10.56 -3.24 -24.43
N LEU A 321 10.72 -3.38 -23.09
CA LEU A 321 10.17 -4.49 -22.29
C LEU A 321 8.69 -4.28 -21.98
N THR A 322 7.92 -3.74 -22.93
CA THR A 322 6.46 -3.52 -22.80
C THR A 322 5.70 -4.79 -22.44
N ARG A 323 6.34 -5.95 -22.58
CA ARG A 323 5.83 -7.28 -22.26
C ARG A 323 6.14 -7.78 -20.86
N LYS A 324 6.92 -7.07 -20.03
CA LYS A 324 7.33 -7.50 -18.67
C LYS A 324 6.52 -6.89 -17.53
N PHE A 325 5.35 -6.33 -17.82
CA PHE A 325 4.46 -5.76 -16.80
C PHE A 325 3.60 -6.87 -16.17
N SER A 326 3.38 -6.84 -14.86
CA SER A 326 2.38 -7.71 -14.23
C SER A 326 1.00 -7.06 -14.29
N THR A 327 0.53 -6.77 -15.50
CA THR A 327 -0.75 -6.12 -15.83
C THR A 327 -1.35 -6.73 -17.11
N PRO A 328 -2.68 -6.69 -17.32
CA PRO A 328 -3.28 -7.05 -18.59
C PRO A 328 -2.78 -6.20 -19.76
N LEU A 329 -2.66 -6.83 -20.93
CA LEU A 329 -2.28 -6.17 -22.18
C LEU A 329 -3.41 -6.31 -23.22
N ILE A 330 -3.51 -5.33 -24.10
CA ILE A 330 -4.45 -5.35 -25.24
C ILE A 330 -3.61 -5.33 -26.52
N ASP A 331 -3.76 -6.36 -27.34
CA ASP A 331 -2.98 -6.59 -28.57
C ASP A 331 -1.46 -6.66 -28.31
N GLY A 332 -1.08 -7.21 -27.15
CA GLY A 332 0.31 -7.38 -26.73
C GLY A 332 0.97 -6.12 -26.17
N TRP A 333 0.22 -5.03 -25.98
CA TRP A 333 0.73 -3.77 -25.45
C TRP A 333 0.00 -3.35 -24.17
N PRO A 334 0.73 -2.79 -23.18
CA PRO A 334 0.10 -2.13 -22.06
C PRO A 334 -0.56 -0.85 -22.60
N ARG A 335 -1.88 -0.75 -22.48
CA ARG A 335 -2.61 0.45 -22.87
C ARG A 335 -2.78 1.32 -21.64
N GLU A 336 -2.27 2.53 -21.71
CA GLU A 336 -2.68 3.61 -20.82
C GLU A 336 -2.95 4.85 -21.65
N PRO A 337 -3.87 5.71 -21.20
CA PRO A 337 -4.18 6.89 -21.98
C PRO A 337 -2.97 7.84 -21.95
N PRO A 338 -2.83 8.71 -22.96
CA PRO A 338 -1.84 9.78 -22.93
C PRO A 338 -1.94 10.55 -21.61
N LYS A 339 -0.78 11.00 -21.10
CA LYS A 339 -0.67 11.80 -19.87
C LYS A 339 -1.83 12.83 -19.83
N ARG A 340 -2.63 12.81 -18.76
CA ARG A 340 -3.67 13.80 -18.38
C ARG A 340 -5.12 13.57 -18.82
N LYS A 341 -5.47 12.52 -19.54
CA LYS A 341 -6.88 12.26 -19.85
C LYS A 341 -7.29 10.91 -19.30
N LYS A 342 -8.40 10.93 -18.55
CA LYS A 342 -9.19 9.78 -18.13
C LYS A 342 -8.62 8.98 -16.94
N LEU A 343 -9.50 8.62 -16.00
CA LEU A 343 -9.20 8.03 -14.69
C LEU A 343 -10.00 6.75 -14.49
N GLY A 344 -9.36 5.71 -13.95
CA GLY A 344 -10.05 4.59 -13.34
C GLY A 344 -10.76 5.02 -12.06
N TYR A 345 -11.55 4.13 -11.48
CA TYR A 345 -12.16 4.37 -10.17
C TYR A 345 -12.37 3.07 -9.41
N THR A 346 -12.46 3.19 -8.09
CA THR A 346 -12.84 2.11 -7.18
C THR A 346 -14.35 1.97 -7.16
N LYS A 347 -14.87 0.79 -7.49
CA LYS A 347 -16.30 0.47 -7.37
C LYS A 347 -16.65 0.06 -5.96
N VAL A 348 -15.91 -0.91 -5.43
CA VAL A 348 -16.16 -1.53 -4.11
C VAL A 348 -14.83 -1.84 -3.46
N ILE A 349 -14.76 -1.65 -2.15
CA ILE A 349 -13.60 -2.01 -1.35
C ILE A 349 -14.02 -2.49 0.03
N ARG A 350 -13.40 -3.56 0.53
CA ARG A 350 -13.70 -4.13 1.84
C ARG A 350 -12.48 -4.82 2.43
N SER A 351 -12.01 -4.35 3.59
CA SER A 351 -10.99 -5.06 4.36
C SER A 351 -11.66 -6.19 5.14
N PHE A 352 -10.95 -7.32 5.30
CA PHE A 352 -11.41 -8.39 6.16
C PHE A 352 -10.76 -8.28 7.53
N ASN A 353 -11.59 -8.29 8.57
CA ASN A 353 -11.11 -8.14 9.93
C ASN A 353 -10.22 -9.32 10.34
N GLY A 354 -9.04 -9.01 10.86
CA GLY A 354 -8.16 -9.98 11.50
C GLY A 354 -7.39 -10.92 10.58
N GLN A 355 -7.48 -10.75 9.25
CA GLN A 355 -6.76 -11.63 8.31
C GLN A 355 -5.76 -10.92 7.39
N GLY A 356 -5.63 -9.59 7.38
CA GLY A 356 -4.72 -8.86 6.47
C GLY A 356 -5.18 -8.78 5.00
N GLY A 357 -6.17 -9.58 4.62
CA GLY A 357 -6.78 -9.62 3.30
C GLY A 357 -7.93 -8.64 3.09
N GLY A 358 -8.52 -8.68 1.90
CA GLY A 358 -9.67 -7.86 1.53
C GLY A 358 -10.21 -8.17 0.14
N TYR A 359 -11.21 -7.39 -0.27
CA TYR A 359 -11.79 -7.41 -1.60
C TYR A 359 -11.75 -6.01 -2.21
N VAL A 360 -11.39 -5.92 -3.49
CA VAL A 360 -11.35 -4.68 -4.26
C VAL A 360 -11.99 -4.92 -5.63
N SER A 361 -12.92 -4.05 -6.01
CA SER A 361 -13.50 -3.97 -7.36
C SER A 361 -13.16 -2.62 -7.96
N ILE A 362 -12.56 -2.64 -9.15
CA ILE A 362 -12.05 -1.46 -9.84
C ILE A 362 -12.46 -1.48 -11.31
N ASP A 363 -12.74 -0.29 -11.84
CA ASP A 363 -13.03 -0.06 -13.26
C ASP A 363 -11.94 0.83 -13.85
N SER A 364 -11.44 0.40 -14.99
CA SER A 364 -10.40 1.07 -15.75
C SER A 364 -10.72 1.13 -17.25
N SER A 365 -12.00 1.03 -17.61
CA SER A 365 -12.47 1.13 -19.01
C SER A 365 -11.95 2.40 -19.68
N VAL A 366 -11.97 3.47 -18.89
CA VAL A 366 -11.54 4.82 -19.20
C VAL A 366 -10.00 4.92 -19.35
N ASN A 367 -9.23 4.19 -18.53
CA ASN A 367 -7.77 4.09 -18.65
C ASN A 367 -7.36 3.27 -19.90
N LEU A 368 -7.99 2.13 -20.12
CA LEU A 368 -7.66 1.24 -21.25
C LEU A 368 -8.26 1.71 -22.58
N ASN A 369 -9.14 2.72 -22.55
CA ASN A 369 -9.90 3.26 -23.68
C ASN A 369 -10.68 2.16 -24.43
N ILE A 370 -11.45 1.36 -23.67
CA ILE A 370 -12.35 0.32 -24.17
C ILE A 370 -13.73 0.45 -23.51
N THR A 371 -14.72 -0.34 -23.96
CA THR A 371 -16.10 -0.27 -23.45
C THR A 371 -16.22 -0.69 -21.99
N LEU A 372 -15.58 -1.80 -21.60
CA LEU A 372 -15.53 -2.28 -20.23
C LEU A 372 -14.15 -2.84 -19.93
N ALA A 373 -13.56 -2.43 -18.80
CA ALA A 373 -12.45 -3.08 -18.14
C ALA A 373 -12.70 -3.07 -16.64
N GLN A 374 -13.12 -4.20 -16.08
CA GLN A 374 -13.34 -4.37 -14.66
C GLN A 374 -12.39 -5.43 -14.12
N ARG A 375 -11.87 -5.20 -12.91
CA ARG A 375 -11.18 -6.21 -12.11
C ARG A 375 -11.81 -6.29 -10.74
N ASP A 376 -12.19 -7.50 -10.37
CA ASP A 376 -12.49 -7.87 -9.00
C ASP A 376 -11.32 -8.71 -8.48
N ILE A 377 -10.78 -8.35 -7.32
CA ILE A 377 -9.73 -9.10 -6.65
C ILE A 377 -10.10 -9.37 -5.20
N LEU A 378 -9.96 -10.62 -4.81
CA LEU A 378 -10.06 -11.11 -3.44
C LEU A 378 -8.66 -11.53 -2.99
N VAL A 379 -8.23 -11.07 -1.83
CA VAL A 379 -7.00 -11.51 -1.16
C VAL A 379 -7.39 -12.06 0.19
N ASP A 380 -7.07 -13.32 0.44
CA ASP A 380 -7.24 -13.99 1.72
C ASP A 380 -5.87 -14.41 2.26
N MET A 381 -5.53 -13.92 3.44
CA MET A 381 -4.21 -14.08 4.05
C MET A 381 -4.25 -14.99 5.29
N ILE A 382 -5.30 -15.81 5.40
CA ILE A 382 -5.37 -16.85 6.44
C ILE A 382 -4.49 -18.02 5.99
N THR A 383 -3.52 -18.40 6.83
CA THR A 383 -2.67 -19.58 6.58
C THR A 383 -3.50 -20.88 6.72
N ARG A 384 -3.36 -21.78 5.75
CA ARG A 384 -4.01 -23.09 5.68
C ARG A 384 -3.00 -24.15 5.25
N GLY A 385 -2.48 -24.92 6.21
CA GLY A 385 -1.43 -25.90 5.93
C GLY A 385 -0.21 -25.24 5.29
N ASN A 386 0.06 -25.57 4.04
CA ASN A 386 1.17 -25.03 3.25
C ASN A 386 0.83 -23.74 2.50
N ILE A 387 -0.41 -23.28 2.53
CA ILE A 387 -0.88 -22.06 1.87
C ILE A 387 -0.82 -20.90 2.86
N ASP A 388 -0.09 -19.83 2.55
CA ASP A 388 -0.08 -18.60 3.33
C ASP A 388 -1.05 -17.54 2.81
N THR A 389 -1.39 -17.58 1.53
CA THR A 389 -2.30 -16.60 0.91
C THR A 389 -3.00 -17.18 -0.30
N ILE A 390 -4.29 -16.88 -0.45
CA ILE A 390 -5.10 -17.13 -1.63
C ILE A 390 -5.45 -15.79 -2.28
N ILE A 391 -5.32 -15.70 -3.60
CA ILE A 391 -5.69 -14.55 -4.41
C ILE A 391 -6.68 -15.04 -5.48
N ALA A 392 -7.86 -14.44 -5.57
CA ALA A 392 -8.79 -14.70 -6.67
C ALA A 392 -9.02 -13.42 -7.48
N ILE A 393 -8.91 -13.52 -8.81
CA ILE A 393 -9.06 -12.41 -9.74
C ILE A 393 -10.15 -12.75 -10.75
N HIS A 394 -11.07 -11.81 -10.96
CA HIS A 394 -12.01 -11.82 -12.06
C HIS A 394 -11.82 -10.54 -12.88
N ASP A 395 -11.16 -10.69 -14.04
CA ASP A 395 -11.02 -9.60 -15.01
C ASP A 395 -12.06 -9.75 -16.11
N GLN A 396 -12.74 -8.66 -16.46
CA GLN A 396 -13.73 -8.59 -17.53
C GLN A 396 -13.35 -7.48 -18.52
N PHE A 397 -13.28 -7.83 -19.79
CA PHE A 397 -12.98 -6.91 -20.88
C PHE A 397 -14.06 -6.99 -21.97
N ILE A 398 -14.54 -5.84 -22.44
CA ILE A 398 -15.46 -5.73 -23.58
C ILE A 398 -15.02 -4.55 -24.45
N ASN A 399 -15.02 -4.76 -25.76
CA ASN A 399 -14.89 -3.70 -26.74
C ASN A 399 -15.72 -4.00 -28.00
N THR A 400 -15.99 -2.99 -28.82
CA THR A 400 -16.67 -3.16 -30.12
C THR A 400 -15.80 -3.90 -31.13
N LEU A 401 -14.47 -3.77 -31.02
CA LEU A 401 -13.48 -4.46 -31.84
C LEU A 401 -12.97 -5.71 -31.14
N SER A 402 -12.59 -6.72 -31.92
CA SER A 402 -11.88 -7.89 -31.38
C SER A 402 -10.43 -7.56 -31.07
N HIS A 403 -9.94 -8.08 -29.95
CA HIS A 403 -8.57 -7.90 -29.48
C HIS A 403 -7.95 -9.22 -29.06
N PHE A 404 -6.61 -9.23 -28.98
CA PHE A 404 -5.91 -10.19 -28.14
C PHE A 404 -5.85 -9.64 -26.71
N TRP A 405 -6.58 -10.27 -25.81
CA TRP A 405 -6.59 -9.97 -24.38
C TRP A 405 -5.53 -10.81 -23.71
N HIS A 406 -4.58 -10.18 -23.03
CA HIS A 406 -3.52 -10.86 -22.31
C HIS A 406 -3.70 -10.63 -20.82
N TRP A 407 -3.77 -11.69 -20.04
CA TRP A 407 -3.52 -11.65 -18.61
C TRP A 407 -2.10 -12.17 -18.35
N GLN A 408 -1.30 -11.50 -17.52
CA GLN A 408 0.08 -11.93 -17.29
C GLN A 408 0.66 -11.54 -15.93
N LEU A 409 1.64 -12.35 -15.51
CA LEU A 409 2.56 -12.06 -14.40
C LEU A 409 3.99 -12.10 -14.93
N SER A 410 4.82 -11.15 -14.49
CA SER A 410 6.26 -11.16 -14.75
C SER A 410 6.99 -11.39 -13.43
N PRO A 411 7.37 -12.64 -13.11
CA PRO A 411 8.22 -12.91 -11.95
C PRO A 411 9.68 -12.49 -12.22
N ASP A 412 10.52 -12.50 -11.19
CA ASP A 412 11.97 -12.36 -11.40
C ASP A 412 12.54 -13.69 -11.95
N PRO A 413 13.05 -13.71 -13.20
CA PRO A 413 13.56 -14.93 -13.82
C PRO A 413 14.84 -15.45 -13.16
N SER A 414 15.53 -14.64 -12.35
CA SER A 414 16.68 -15.08 -11.55
C SER A 414 16.29 -15.81 -10.26
N GLU A 415 15.00 -15.75 -9.89
CA GLU A 415 14.47 -16.33 -8.66
C GLU A 415 13.45 -17.43 -8.92
N THR A 416 12.96 -17.56 -10.16
CA THR A 416 11.77 -18.36 -10.45
C THR A 416 11.88 -19.23 -11.69
N ASN A 417 11.09 -20.30 -11.70
CA ASN A 417 10.84 -21.13 -12.88
C ASN A 417 9.33 -21.37 -13.04
N ILE A 418 8.82 -21.28 -14.28
CA ILE A 418 7.39 -21.38 -14.59
C ILE A 418 7.12 -22.72 -15.28
N THR A 419 6.19 -23.50 -14.74
CA THR A 419 5.68 -24.72 -15.36
C THR A 419 4.17 -24.60 -15.61
N LEU A 420 3.72 -25.06 -16.77
CA LEU A 420 2.31 -25.13 -17.13
C LEU A 420 1.80 -26.56 -16.98
N GLY A 421 0.53 -26.74 -16.63
CA GLY A 421 -0.06 -28.06 -16.43
C GLY A 421 -1.57 -28.03 -16.52
N ASN A 422 -2.18 -29.15 -16.14
CA ASN A 422 -3.62 -29.27 -15.94
C ASN A 422 -3.88 -30.14 -14.71
N GLU A 423 -4.95 -29.84 -13.99
CA GLU A 423 -5.35 -30.53 -12.77
C GLU A 423 -6.87 -30.46 -12.64
N ASN A 424 -7.55 -31.60 -12.43
CA ASN A 424 -9.00 -31.66 -12.18
C ASN A 424 -9.87 -30.78 -13.10
N ASN A 425 -9.61 -30.84 -14.42
CA ASN A 425 -10.28 -30.03 -15.44
C ASN A 425 -10.11 -28.51 -15.26
N LEU A 426 -8.94 -28.10 -14.76
CA LEU A 426 -8.46 -26.73 -14.71
C LEU A 426 -7.10 -26.68 -15.39
N SER A 427 -6.86 -25.65 -16.20
CA SER A 427 -5.51 -25.35 -16.63
C SER A 427 -4.75 -24.64 -15.52
N THR A 428 -3.51 -25.06 -15.30
CA THR A 428 -2.70 -24.62 -14.16
C THR A 428 -1.37 -24.05 -14.59
N PHE A 429 -0.81 -23.22 -13.72
CA PHE A 429 0.59 -22.84 -13.78
C PHE A 429 1.17 -22.89 -12.37
N ILE A 430 2.47 -23.14 -12.28
CA ILE A 430 3.23 -23.09 -11.04
C ILE A 430 4.48 -22.27 -11.32
N ILE A 431 4.67 -21.21 -10.55
CA ILE A 431 5.92 -20.47 -10.45
C ILE A 431 6.62 -21.00 -9.22
N ARG A 432 7.74 -21.69 -9.38
CA ARG A 432 8.57 -22.16 -8.26
C ARG A 432 9.61 -21.10 -7.93
N GLY A 433 9.72 -20.75 -6.66
CA GLY A 433 10.65 -19.76 -6.14
C GLY A 433 11.82 -20.40 -5.39
N ARG A 434 12.42 -19.64 -4.49
CA ARG A 434 13.47 -20.12 -3.59
C ARG A 434 12.88 -20.98 -2.46
N ASN A 435 13.73 -21.77 -1.81
CA ASN A 435 13.41 -22.46 -0.56
C ASN A 435 12.12 -23.28 -0.63
N GLU A 436 11.87 -24.01 -1.73
CA GLU A 436 10.65 -24.82 -1.92
C GLU A 436 9.33 -24.00 -1.88
N SER A 437 9.42 -22.69 -2.08
CA SER A 437 8.24 -21.83 -2.22
C SER A 437 7.63 -21.92 -3.60
N TRP A 438 6.33 -21.66 -3.67
CA TRP A 438 5.58 -21.71 -4.91
C TRP A 438 4.46 -20.65 -4.92
N LEU A 439 4.16 -20.20 -6.13
CA LEU A 439 2.89 -19.57 -6.50
C LEU A 439 2.22 -20.50 -7.52
N LYS A 440 1.12 -21.14 -7.12
CA LYS A 440 0.33 -22.01 -7.99
C LYS A 440 -0.95 -21.30 -8.38
N GLY A 441 -1.33 -21.37 -9.65
CA GLY A 441 -2.55 -20.76 -10.14
C GLY A 441 -3.37 -21.69 -11.02
N TRP A 442 -4.68 -21.46 -11.01
CA TRP A 442 -5.68 -22.21 -11.75
C TRP A 442 -6.58 -21.23 -12.52
N LEU A 443 -6.78 -21.49 -13.81
CA LEU A 443 -7.70 -20.75 -14.65
C LEU A 443 -9.03 -21.51 -14.74
N TYR A 444 -10.07 -20.96 -14.13
CA TYR A 444 -11.40 -21.56 -14.09
C TYR A 444 -12.05 -21.66 -15.49
N ASN A 445 -12.00 -20.57 -16.25
CA ASN A 445 -12.62 -20.45 -17.56
C ASN A 445 -11.58 -20.56 -18.69
N TYR A 446 -10.78 -21.63 -18.67
CA TYR A 446 -9.65 -21.84 -19.59
C TYR A 446 -10.03 -22.16 -21.02
N GLN A 447 -11.32 -22.40 -21.32
CA GLN A 447 -11.78 -22.65 -22.68
C GLN A 447 -11.37 -21.48 -23.59
N ASN A 448 -10.76 -21.81 -24.73
CA ASN A 448 -10.23 -20.86 -25.72
C ASN A 448 -9.08 -19.95 -25.21
N ALA A 449 -8.45 -20.30 -24.08
CA ALA A 449 -7.25 -19.63 -23.61
C ALA A 449 -5.99 -20.31 -24.17
N THR A 450 -5.06 -19.51 -24.66
CA THR A 450 -3.72 -19.96 -25.03
C THR A 450 -2.72 -19.53 -23.97
N TYR A 451 -1.93 -20.47 -23.48
CA TYR A 451 -0.82 -20.17 -22.58
C TYR A 451 0.46 -19.89 -23.35
N ASN A 452 1.15 -18.84 -22.97
CA ASN A 452 2.50 -18.55 -23.42
C ASN A 452 3.38 -18.36 -22.19
N ASN A 453 4.43 -19.16 -22.10
CA ASN A 453 5.46 -19.05 -21.09
C ASN A 453 6.76 -18.74 -21.81
N THR A 454 7.22 -17.50 -21.68
CA THR A 454 8.64 -17.21 -21.84
C THR A 454 9.25 -17.25 -20.45
N ALA A 455 10.52 -17.65 -20.30
CA ALA A 455 11.18 -17.80 -18.99
C ALA A 455 11.10 -16.58 -18.03
N GLU A 456 10.56 -15.45 -18.48
CA GLU A 456 10.42 -14.19 -17.76
C GLU A 456 8.95 -13.74 -17.54
N VAL A 457 7.97 -14.37 -18.20
CA VAL A 457 6.56 -13.94 -18.19
C VAL A 457 5.63 -15.14 -18.36
N LEU A 458 4.71 -15.29 -17.40
CA LEU A 458 3.52 -16.12 -17.55
C LEU A 458 2.43 -15.32 -18.26
N ARG A 459 1.86 -15.85 -19.34
CA ARG A 459 0.80 -15.16 -20.08
C ARG A 459 -0.33 -16.11 -20.48
N VAL A 460 -1.57 -15.64 -20.27
CA VAL A 460 -2.81 -16.26 -20.72
C VAL A 460 -3.44 -15.34 -21.76
N ILE A 461 -3.77 -15.87 -22.93
CA ILE A 461 -4.27 -15.09 -24.07
C ILE A 461 -5.66 -15.57 -24.46
N LYS A 462 -6.59 -14.65 -24.69
CA LYS A 462 -7.89 -14.90 -25.32
C LYS A 462 -8.10 -13.94 -26.48
N TYR A 463 -8.83 -14.38 -27.50
CA TYR A 463 -9.17 -13.55 -28.67
C TYR A 463 -10.68 -13.35 -28.78
N GLY A 464 -11.10 -12.12 -29.08
CA GLY A 464 -12.50 -11.78 -29.35
C GLY A 464 -12.86 -10.36 -28.95
N SER A 465 -14.13 -9.97 -29.10
CA SER A 465 -14.67 -8.67 -28.65
C SER A 465 -14.87 -8.59 -27.14
N SER A 466 -14.83 -9.73 -26.45
CA SER A 466 -14.84 -9.80 -25.00
C SER A 466 -13.91 -10.89 -24.50
N ALA A 467 -13.42 -10.74 -23.27
CA ALA A 467 -12.71 -11.77 -22.55
C ALA A 467 -12.98 -11.66 -21.06
N ASN A 468 -13.06 -12.83 -20.41
CA ASN A 468 -13.11 -12.93 -18.96
C ASN A 468 -11.93 -13.80 -18.50
N PHE A 469 -11.25 -13.42 -17.42
CA PHE A 469 -10.23 -14.25 -16.77
C PHE A 469 -10.65 -14.48 -15.32
N LYS A 470 -11.01 -15.72 -14.98
CA LYS A 470 -11.35 -16.14 -13.62
C LYS A 470 -10.19 -17.00 -13.09
N ILE A 471 -9.29 -16.38 -12.34
CA ILE A 471 -8.01 -16.97 -11.92
C ILE A 471 -7.98 -17.05 -10.39
N ALA A 472 -7.67 -18.24 -9.86
CA ALA A 472 -7.32 -18.42 -8.46
C ALA A 472 -5.81 -18.66 -8.38
N MET A 473 -5.16 -18.13 -7.35
CA MET A 473 -3.75 -18.34 -7.05
C MET A 473 -3.59 -18.63 -5.56
N ALA A 474 -2.64 -19.49 -5.23
CA ALA A 474 -2.20 -19.74 -3.87
C ALA A 474 -0.69 -19.51 -3.79
N LEU A 475 -0.24 -18.97 -2.67
CA LEU A 475 1.17 -18.74 -2.31
C LEU A 475 1.50 -19.57 -1.08
N GLY A 476 2.65 -20.24 -1.09
CA GLY A 476 3.02 -21.11 0.01
C GLY A 476 4.41 -21.71 -0.10
N MET A 477 4.69 -22.69 0.76
CA MET A 477 5.94 -23.46 0.82
C MET A 477 5.67 -24.95 0.98
N GLY A 478 6.57 -25.80 0.49
CA GLY A 478 6.45 -27.25 0.63
C GLY A 478 5.50 -27.87 -0.40
N ILE A 479 4.55 -28.69 0.05
CA ILE A 479 3.65 -29.43 -0.86
C ILE A 479 2.63 -28.46 -1.47
N GLU A 480 2.60 -28.40 -2.80
CA GLU A 480 1.64 -27.63 -3.58
C GLU A 480 0.21 -28.18 -3.37
N PRO A 481 -0.79 -27.31 -3.11
CA PRO A 481 -2.17 -27.74 -2.96
C PRO A 481 -2.76 -28.19 -4.31
N VAL A 482 -3.84 -28.94 -4.25
CA VAL A 482 -4.64 -29.36 -5.40
C VAL A 482 -5.96 -28.61 -5.36
N ALA A 483 -6.50 -28.26 -6.52
CA ALA A 483 -7.80 -27.60 -6.61
C ALA A 483 -8.84 -28.44 -7.34
N ASN A 484 -10.10 -28.30 -6.94
CA ASN A 484 -11.24 -28.93 -7.58
C ASN A 484 -12.16 -27.87 -8.17
N ARG A 485 -12.63 -28.12 -9.39
CA ARG A 485 -13.61 -27.26 -10.07
C ARG A 485 -15.00 -27.44 -9.44
N THR A 486 -15.72 -26.35 -9.22
CA THR A 486 -17.15 -26.33 -8.87
C THR A 486 -17.97 -25.70 -10.00
N ALA A 487 -19.29 -25.54 -9.80
CA ALA A 487 -20.17 -24.92 -10.79
C ALA A 487 -19.87 -23.42 -11.02
N THR A 488 -19.47 -22.71 -9.96
CA THR A 488 -19.24 -21.24 -9.99
C THR A 488 -17.80 -20.85 -9.68
N GLY A 489 -16.94 -21.80 -9.28
CA GLY A 489 -15.53 -21.52 -9.07
C GLY A 489 -14.65 -22.72 -8.70
N ILE A 490 -13.83 -22.55 -7.67
CA ILE A 490 -12.71 -23.45 -7.35
C ILE A 490 -12.64 -23.68 -5.84
N ILE A 491 -12.41 -24.93 -5.44
CA ILE A 491 -12.06 -25.29 -4.06
C ILE A 491 -10.56 -25.58 -4.02
N ILE A 492 -9.83 -24.91 -3.13
CA ILE A 492 -8.41 -25.17 -2.83
C ILE A 492 -8.36 -25.61 -1.36
N ASP A 493 -8.02 -26.87 -1.12
CA ASP A 493 -8.18 -27.50 0.20
C ASP A 493 -9.60 -27.31 0.77
N ASP A 494 -9.76 -26.58 1.87
CA ASP A 494 -11.04 -26.25 2.53
C ASP A 494 -11.59 -24.86 2.15
N ALA A 495 -10.88 -24.11 1.30
CA ALA A 495 -11.27 -22.77 0.85
C ALA A 495 -12.08 -22.83 -0.45
N CYS A 496 -13.32 -22.34 -0.42
CA CYS A 496 -14.17 -22.23 -1.61
C CYS A 496 -14.15 -20.80 -2.16
N ILE A 497 -13.72 -20.67 -3.43
CA ILE A 497 -13.75 -19.44 -4.22
C ILE A 497 -14.96 -19.51 -5.15
N ASP A 498 -15.93 -18.62 -4.97
CA ASP A 498 -17.03 -18.40 -5.91
C ASP A 498 -16.77 -17.14 -6.73
N PHE A 499 -16.56 -17.27 -8.03
CA PHE A 499 -16.28 -16.11 -8.88
C PHE A 499 -17.47 -15.19 -9.09
N ASP A 500 -18.70 -15.67 -8.88
CA ASP A 500 -19.93 -14.89 -9.00
C ASP A 500 -20.26 -14.18 -7.67
N ALA A 501 -19.58 -14.54 -6.58
CA ALA A 501 -19.74 -13.98 -5.24
C ALA A 501 -18.41 -13.60 -4.55
N LEU A 502 -17.35 -13.25 -5.30
CA LEU A 502 -16.04 -12.89 -4.73
C LEU A 502 -16.14 -11.80 -3.66
N PHE A 503 -17.07 -10.85 -3.86
CA PHE A 503 -17.30 -9.75 -2.93
C PHE A 503 -17.76 -10.22 -1.55
N LEU A 504 -18.15 -11.49 -1.35
CA LEU A 504 -18.50 -12.08 -0.06
C LEU A 504 -17.29 -12.65 0.69
N GLY A 505 -16.15 -12.83 0.03
CA GLY A 505 -14.98 -13.51 0.60
C GLY A 505 -14.98 -15.02 0.31
N LEU A 506 -13.99 -15.73 0.86
CA LEU A 506 -13.97 -17.19 0.79
C LEU A 506 -15.15 -17.76 1.57
N GLN A 507 -15.88 -18.69 0.96
CA GLN A 507 -16.97 -19.38 1.62
C GLN A 507 -16.40 -20.55 2.42
N CYS A 508 -16.75 -20.65 3.70
CA CYS A 508 -16.49 -21.87 4.44
C CYS A 508 -17.35 -22.97 3.83
N LEU A 509 -16.72 -24.07 3.40
CA LEU A 509 -17.47 -25.29 3.17
C LEU A 509 -18.05 -25.68 4.52
N THR A 510 -19.34 -25.41 4.73
CA THR A 510 -20.08 -26.14 5.73
C THR A 510 -20.07 -27.57 5.23
N THR A 511 -19.08 -28.35 5.68
CA THR A 511 -19.22 -29.80 5.72
C THR A 511 -20.42 -30.04 6.58
N THR A 512 -21.59 -29.98 5.95
CA THR A 512 -22.78 -30.63 6.43
C THR A 512 -22.37 -32.08 6.36
N VAL A 513 -21.73 -32.56 7.42
CA VAL A 513 -21.51 -33.99 7.62
C VAL A 513 -22.92 -34.52 7.66
N ILE A 514 -23.41 -34.95 6.49
CA ILE A 514 -24.57 -35.81 6.42
C ILE A 514 -24.06 -37.08 7.08
N THR A 515 -24.15 -37.13 8.41
CA THR A 515 -24.06 -38.39 9.15
C THR A 515 -25.24 -39.22 8.66
N SER A 516 -25.05 -39.91 7.53
CA SER A 516 -26.01 -40.84 6.95
C SER A 516 -26.16 -42.11 7.79
N THR A 517 -25.53 -42.16 8.96
CA THR A 517 -25.82 -43.11 10.02
C THR A 517 -26.68 -42.42 11.08
N ALA A 518 -27.95 -42.20 10.77
CA ALA A 518 -28.98 -42.25 11.79
C ALA A 518 -29.07 -43.68 12.34
N VAL A 519 -28.06 -44.09 13.12
CA VAL A 519 -28.35 -44.87 14.32
C VAL A 519 -28.89 -43.82 15.29
N PRO A 520 -30.13 -43.96 15.81
CA PRO A 520 -30.71 -42.97 16.70
C PRO A 520 -29.82 -42.83 17.94
N ASP A 521 -29.08 -41.73 18.02
CA ASP A 521 -28.28 -41.39 19.18
C ASP A 521 -29.24 -41.00 20.32
N ILE A 522 -29.42 -41.92 21.26
CA ILE A 522 -30.30 -41.82 22.44
C ILE A 522 -29.89 -40.63 23.35
N LYS A 523 -28.75 -39.99 23.10
CA LYS A 523 -28.25 -38.86 23.90
C LYS A 523 -28.95 -37.53 23.62
N THR A 524 -29.43 -37.28 22.41
CA THR A 524 -30.10 -36.03 22.04
C THR A 524 -31.45 -35.82 22.75
N PRO A 525 -32.35 -36.83 22.86
CA PRO A 525 -33.55 -36.67 23.68
C PRO A 525 -33.23 -36.49 25.16
N LEU A 526 -32.12 -37.06 25.68
CA LEU A 526 -31.73 -36.90 27.09
C LEU A 526 -31.33 -35.46 27.41
N ILE A 527 -30.58 -34.78 26.54
CA ILE A 527 -30.17 -33.38 26.74
C ILE A 527 -31.38 -32.43 26.67
N VAL A 528 -32.32 -32.69 25.75
CA VAL A 528 -33.58 -31.93 25.66
C VAL A 528 -34.45 -32.16 26.90
N ILE A 529 -34.56 -33.41 27.38
CA ILE A 529 -35.28 -33.75 28.61
C ILE A 529 -34.65 -33.06 29.84
N ILE A 530 -33.32 -33.06 29.96
CA ILE A 530 -32.60 -32.37 31.05
C ILE A 530 -32.81 -30.86 30.97
N SER A 531 -32.80 -30.27 29.77
CA SER A 531 -33.01 -28.83 29.58
C SER A 531 -34.44 -28.42 29.93
N VAL A 532 -35.44 -29.21 29.50
CA VAL A 532 -36.85 -28.99 29.83
C VAL A 532 -37.10 -29.19 31.33
N ALA A 533 -36.50 -30.21 31.95
CA ALA A 533 -36.59 -30.45 33.39
C ALA A 533 -35.96 -29.29 34.19
N SER A 534 -34.81 -28.78 33.74
CA SER A 534 -34.14 -27.63 34.38
C SER A 534 -34.96 -26.34 34.27
N ALA A 535 -35.60 -26.10 33.12
CA ALA A 535 -36.50 -24.97 32.94
C ALA A 535 -37.76 -25.08 33.82
N LEU A 536 -38.35 -26.28 33.93
CA LEU A 536 -39.48 -26.56 34.82
C LEU A 536 -39.12 -26.37 36.30
N ILE A 537 -37.95 -26.83 36.73
CA ILE A 537 -37.45 -26.61 38.09
C ILE A 537 -37.25 -25.10 38.35
N GLY A 538 -36.66 -24.37 37.40
CA GLY A 538 -36.50 -22.92 37.49
C GLY A 538 -37.85 -22.19 37.63
N LEU A 539 -38.86 -22.61 36.87
CA LEU A 539 -40.22 -22.06 36.95
C LEU A 539 -40.88 -22.34 38.31
N VAL A 540 -40.74 -23.56 38.83
CA VAL A 540 -41.28 -23.94 40.15
C VAL A 540 -40.62 -23.13 41.26
N VAL A 541 -39.30 -22.97 41.23
CA VAL A 541 -38.57 -22.14 42.20
C VAL A 541 -39.03 -20.68 42.15
N LEU A 542 -39.22 -20.13 40.95
CA LEU A 542 -39.74 -18.77 40.77
C LEU A 542 -41.14 -18.61 41.36
N ILE A 543 -42.04 -19.58 41.12
CA ILE A 543 -43.39 -19.59 41.69
C ILE A 543 -43.35 -19.63 43.22
N ILE A 544 -42.48 -20.47 43.81
CA ILE A 544 -42.29 -20.55 45.27
C ILE A 544 -41.82 -19.21 45.82
N ILE A 545 -40.84 -18.56 45.18
CA ILE A 545 -40.33 -17.24 45.59
C ILE A 545 -41.46 -16.20 45.58
N VAL A 546 -42.27 -16.17 44.51
CA VAL A 546 -43.42 -15.25 44.40
C VAL A 546 -44.44 -15.49 45.51
N ILE A 547 -44.75 -16.76 45.82
CA ILE A 547 -45.65 -17.13 46.93
C ILE A 547 -45.10 -16.66 48.28
N LEU A 548 -43.79 -16.84 48.52
CA LEU A 548 -43.13 -16.44 49.76
C LEU A 548 -43.11 -14.92 49.93
N ILE A 549 -42.82 -14.17 48.86
CA ILE A 549 -42.90 -12.70 48.84
C ILE A 549 -44.32 -12.24 49.15
N ARG A 550 -45.34 -12.85 48.51
CA ARG A 550 -46.75 -12.50 48.75
C ARG A 550 -47.18 -12.80 50.18
N LYS A 551 -46.74 -13.92 50.76
CA LYS A 551 -46.95 -14.24 52.19
C LYS A 551 -46.30 -13.20 53.11
N ARG A 552 -45.07 -12.75 52.79
CA ARG A 552 -44.35 -11.73 53.58
C ARG A 552 -45.06 -10.38 53.53
N ILE A 553 -45.52 -9.94 52.35
CA ILE A 553 -46.30 -8.71 52.19
C ILE A 553 -47.61 -8.79 53.00
N ASN A 554 -48.34 -9.90 52.91
CA ASN A 554 -49.58 -10.07 53.68
C ASN A 554 -49.35 -10.10 55.19
N ARG A 555 -48.22 -10.66 55.66
CA ARG A 555 -47.84 -10.62 57.08
C ARG A 555 -47.55 -9.21 57.55
N ASN A 556 -46.82 -8.42 56.76
CA ASN A 556 -46.51 -7.02 57.08
C ASN A 556 -47.78 -6.14 57.10
N ASN A 557 -48.73 -6.39 56.19
CA ASN A 557 -50.00 -5.67 56.17
C ASN A 557 -50.86 -5.99 57.40
N ARG A 558 -50.85 -7.24 57.91
CA ARG A 558 -51.52 -7.59 59.19
C ARG A 558 -50.89 -6.92 60.41
N VAL A 559 -49.56 -6.76 60.44
CA VAL A 559 -48.87 -6.05 61.53
C VAL A 559 -49.20 -4.55 61.50
N SER A 560 -49.27 -3.95 60.30
CA SER A 560 -49.65 -2.54 60.14
C SER A 560 -51.11 -2.28 60.54
N SER A 561 -52.03 -3.21 60.27
CA SER A 561 -53.42 -3.09 60.76
C SER A 561 -53.57 -3.25 62.27
N MET A 562 -52.72 -4.06 62.92
CA MET A 562 -52.72 -4.17 64.39
C MET A 562 -52.12 -2.92 65.07
N LEU A 563 -51.13 -2.27 64.47
CA LEU A 563 -50.57 -1.02 64.97
C LEU A 563 -51.56 0.15 64.86
N LYS A 564 -52.40 0.19 63.83
CA LYS A 564 -53.47 1.21 63.69
C LYS A 564 -54.64 1.04 64.67
N MET A 565 -54.84 -0.13 65.26
CA MET A 565 -55.88 -0.34 66.29
C MET A 565 -55.45 0.08 67.71
N LYS A 566 -54.17 0.36 67.96
CA LYS A 566 -53.69 0.80 69.28
C LYS A 566 -53.59 2.32 69.47
N THR A 567 -53.95 3.13 68.47
CA THR A 567 -53.88 4.60 68.54
C THR A 567 -55.22 5.31 68.73
N ASN A 568 -56.32 4.58 69.00
CA ASN A 568 -57.63 5.17 69.31
C ASN A 568 -58.10 4.81 70.73
N VAL A 569 -57.25 5.07 71.73
CA VAL A 569 -57.67 5.23 73.13
C VAL A 569 -56.89 6.40 73.72
N ASN A 570 -57.39 7.60 73.45
CA ASN A 570 -57.57 8.74 74.37
C ASN A 570 -58.02 9.97 73.58
#